data_AF-X1GS93-F1
#
_entry.id   AF-X1GS93-F1
#
_cell.length_a   1.000
_cell.length_b   1.000
_cell.length_c   1.000
_cell.angle_alpha   90.00
_cell.angle_beta   90.00
_cell.angle_gamma   90.00
#
_symmetry.space_group_name_H-M   'P 1'
#
loop_
_entity.id
_entity.type
_entity.pdbx_description
1 polymer ?
#
loop_
_entity_poly.entity_id
_entity_poly.type
_entity_poly.pdbx_seq_one_letter_code
_entity_poly.pdbx_strand_id
1 'polypeptide(L)'
;RIDLATLRRSHSLWLSDHTHNPDICRYVQCRFARLAPGSLGGSAVTVNRGAGGEGFGDRDVISRMCGALGFSGDVASWPAALTRRMRKWTDRYKRIRHLLDADFHQLLPTPTTDRDWDAVQFIDERADESVVFAFRMAGDVKRLNLALRRVDPQATYLVRDLATARRGRQVAGAELIRRGLTVALKPHSAGCIHVSAQR
;
A
#
# COMPACT_ATOMS: atom_id res chain seq x y z
N ARG A 1 -8.59 8.26 19.98
CA ARG A 1 -9.73 9.04 19.46
C ARG A 1 -9.43 9.41 18.02
N ILE A 2 -10.34 9.13 17.09
CA ILE A 2 -10.18 9.38 15.66
C ILE A 2 -11.37 10.24 15.24
N ASP A 3 -11.18 11.56 15.27
CA ASP A 3 -12.20 12.55 14.95
C ASP A 3 -11.55 13.84 14.42
N LEU A 4 -12.35 14.67 13.74
CA LEU A 4 -11.88 15.91 13.11
C LEU A 4 -11.37 16.94 14.14
N ALA A 5 -11.92 16.94 15.35
CA ALA A 5 -11.48 17.85 16.42
C ALA A 5 -10.08 17.50 16.93
N THR A 6 -9.73 16.20 16.93
CA THR A 6 -8.40 15.69 17.22
C THR A 6 -7.44 16.00 16.06
N LEU A 7 -7.85 15.80 14.80
CA LEU A 7 -7.03 16.13 13.63
C LEU A 7 -6.68 17.62 13.53
N ARG A 8 -7.53 18.51 14.03
CA ARG A 8 -7.22 19.95 14.13
C ARG A 8 -6.00 20.24 15.03
N ARG A 9 -5.62 19.32 15.91
CA ARG A 9 -4.55 19.50 16.92
C ARG A 9 -3.41 18.50 16.77
N SER A 10 -3.58 17.46 15.97
CA SER A 10 -2.58 16.41 15.75
C SER A 10 -2.52 16.04 14.27
N HIS A 11 -1.30 15.98 13.74
CA HIS A 11 -1.01 15.58 12.37
C HIS A 11 -0.76 14.06 12.25
N SER A 12 -1.02 13.30 13.31
CA SER A 12 -0.91 11.84 13.31
C SER A 12 -1.92 11.22 14.27
N LEU A 13 -2.56 10.16 13.81
CA LEU A 13 -3.48 9.32 14.58
C LEU A 13 -2.98 7.89 14.58
N TRP A 14 -3.00 7.25 15.73
CA TRP A 14 -2.85 5.81 15.82
C TRP A 14 -4.19 5.15 15.52
N LEU A 15 -4.27 4.39 14.42
CA LEU A 15 -5.56 3.90 13.92
C LEU A 15 -6.14 2.77 14.76
N SER A 16 -5.29 1.90 15.31
CA SER A 16 -5.71 0.77 16.13
C SER A 16 -4.52 0.14 16.85
N ASP A 17 -4.72 -0.28 18.10
CA ASP A 17 -3.78 -1.14 18.82
C ASP A 17 -3.69 -2.56 18.21
N HIS A 18 -4.62 -2.91 17.32
CA HIS A 18 -4.53 -4.14 16.54
C HIS A 18 -3.47 -3.98 15.43
N THR A 19 -2.24 -4.38 15.73
CA THR A 19 -1.11 -4.35 14.79
C THR A 19 -0.61 -5.72 14.34
N HIS A 20 -1.30 -6.80 14.72
CA HIS A 20 -0.82 -8.16 14.51
C HIS A 20 -1.26 -8.74 13.16
N ASN A 21 -2.52 -8.55 12.77
CA ASN A 21 -3.05 -9.11 11.52
C ASN A 21 -2.90 -8.14 10.34
N PRO A 22 -2.13 -8.48 9.28
CA PRO A 22 -1.97 -7.61 8.11
C PRO A 22 -3.24 -7.33 7.33
N ASP A 23 -4.23 -8.22 7.40
CA ASP A 23 -5.52 -7.99 6.75
C ASP A 23 -6.34 -6.92 7.44
N ILE A 24 -6.31 -6.89 8.77
CA ILE A 24 -6.99 -5.88 9.55
C ILE A 24 -6.28 -4.53 9.39
N CYS A 25 -4.96 -4.50 9.48
CA CYS A 25 -4.20 -3.25 9.36
C CYS A 25 -4.38 -2.58 8.00
N ARG A 26 -4.29 -3.33 6.88
CA ARG A 26 -4.56 -2.75 5.55
C ARG A 26 -5.99 -2.26 5.44
N TYR A 27 -6.96 -3.03 5.98
CA TYR A 27 -8.36 -2.69 5.84
C TYR A 27 -8.64 -1.35 6.52
N VAL A 28 -8.17 -1.18 7.76
CA VAL A 28 -8.31 0.05 8.52
C VAL A 28 -7.61 1.22 7.82
N GLN A 29 -6.37 1.08 7.35
CA GLN A 29 -5.68 2.17 6.64
C GLN A 29 -6.36 2.56 5.32
N CYS A 30 -6.72 1.58 4.48
CA CYS A 30 -7.43 1.86 3.23
C CYS A 30 -8.80 2.51 3.46
N ARG A 31 -9.50 2.17 4.55
CA ARG A 31 -10.78 2.81 4.88
C ARG A 31 -10.58 4.19 5.49
N PHE A 32 -9.56 4.39 6.31
CA PHE A 32 -9.20 5.72 6.82
C PHE A 32 -8.89 6.71 5.68
N ALA A 33 -8.17 6.26 4.65
CA ALA A 33 -7.83 7.05 3.47
C ALA A 33 -9.05 7.51 2.63
N ARG A 34 -10.26 6.98 2.89
CA ARG A 34 -11.50 7.52 2.29
C ARG A 34 -11.98 8.82 2.92
N LEU A 35 -11.54 9.11 4.15
CA LEU A 35 -12.07 10.18 4.99
C LEU A 35 -11.05 11.29 5.23
N ALA A 36 -9.76 10.95 5.24
CA ALA A 36 -8.67 11.86 5.51
C ALA A 36 -7.40 11.43 4.75
N PRO A 37 -6.42 12.33 4.56
CA PRO A 37 -5.11 11.97 4.02
C PRO A 37 -4.53 10.74 4.72
N GLY A 38 -4.11 9.74 3.93
CA GLY A 38 -3.62 8.47 4.45
C GLY A 38 -2.40 8.65 5.35
N SER A 39 -1.56 9.66 5.09
CA SER A 39 -0.36 9.99 5.87
C SER A 39 -0.67 10.24 7.36
N LEU A 40 -1.89 10.68 7.70
CA LEU A 40 -2.30 10.96 9.07
C LEU A 40 -2.58 9.66 9.86
N GLY A 41 -2.84 8.55 9.17
CA GLY A 41 -3.24 7.28 9.76
C GLY A 41 -2.07 6.32 9.99
N GLY A 42 -1.53 6.30 11.20
CA GLY A 42 -0.41 5.46 11.60
C GLY A 42 -0.78 4.02 11.91
N SER A 43 0.09 3.10 11.50
CA SER A 43 0.11 1.70 11.94
C SER A 43 1.54 1.18 11.93
N ALA A 44 1.82 0.11 12.69
CA ALA A 44 3.16 -0.47 12.76
C ALA A 44 3.20 -1.95 12.38
N VAL A 45 4.36 -2.37 11.88
CA VAL A 45 4.79 -3.76 11.95
C VAL A 45 5.38 -3.96 13.36
N THR A 46 4.64 -4.65 14.22
CA THR A 46 4.99 -4.83 15.63
C THR A 46 5.64 -6.20 15.85
N VAL A 47 6.82 -6.20 16.47
CA VAL A 47 7.65 -7.40 16.71
C VAL A 47 7.54 -7.81 18.17
N ASN A 48 7.18 -9.06 18.42
CA ASN A 48 7.16 -9.60 19.78
C ASN A 48 8.58 -9.74 20.34
N ARG A 49 8.73 -9.53 21.64
CA ARG A 49 10.01 -9.68 22.33
C ARG A 49 10.57 -11.09 22.15
N GLY A 50 11.81 -11.20 21.68
CA GLY A 50 12.48 -12.49 21.48
C GLY A 50 11.97 -13.31 20.30
N ALA A 51 10.99 -12.83 19.53
CA ALA A 51 10.51 -13.51 18.31
C ALA A 51 11.47 -13.38 17.12
N GLY A 52 12.51 -12.54 17.27
CA GLY A 52 13.45 -12.23 16.21
C GLY A 52 12.71 -11.70 14.98
N GLY A 53 12.84 -12.41 13.86
CA GLY A 53 12.23 -12.03 12.59
C GLY A 53 11.08 -12.93 12.11
N GLU A 54 10.60 -13.86 12.95
CA GLU A 54 9.60 -14.83 12.54
C GLU A 54 8.27 -14.15 12.16
N GLY A 55 7.68 -14.59 11.06
CA GLY A 55 6.34 -14.15 10.64
C GLY A 55 6.28 -12.86 9.80
N PHE A 56 7.38 -12.15 9.54
CA PHE A 56 7.34 -10.91 8.75
C PHE A 56 7.76 -11.08 7.28
N GLY A 57 6.79 -10.91 6.38
CA GLY A 57 6.96 -10.88 4.93
C GLY A 57 6.79 -9.48 4.33
N ASP A 58 6.84 -9.42 2.98
CA ASP A 58 6.58 -8.17 2.25
C ASP A 58 5.15 -7.67 2.49
N ARG A 59 4.18 -8.58 2.60
CA ARG A 59 2.77 -8.25 2.88
C ARG A 59 2.59 -7.52 4.20
N ASP A 60 3.30 -7.92 5.25
CA ASP A 60 3.18 -7.29 6.56
C ASP A 60 3.59 -5.83 6.53
N VAL A 61 4.61 -5.49 5.73
CA VAL A 61 5.02 -4.10 5.54
C VAL A 61 4.07 -3.36 4.61
N ILE A 62 3.74 -3.92 3.44
CA ILE A 62 2.88 -3.27 2.44
C ILE A 62 1.49 -2.95 3.04
N SER A 63 0.97 -3.82 3.90
CA SER A 63 -0.31 -3.59 4.59
C SER A 63 -0.31 -2.44 5.60
N ARG A 64 0.87 -1.88 5.95
CA ARG A 64 0.99 -0.63 6.74
C ARG A 64 1.43 0.57 5.89
N MET A 65 1.60 0.40 4.57
CA MET A 65 2.06 1.45 3.66
C MET A 65 0.92 2.29 3.06
N CYS A 66 -0.35 1.96 3.34
CA CYS A 66 -1.52 2.78 2.97
C CYS A 66 -1.76 3.95 3.96
N GLY A 67 -0.87 4.13 4.92
CA GLY A 67 -0.83 5.26 5.84
C GLY A 67 0.59 5.47 6.38
N ALA A 68 0.73 6.15 7.52
CA ALA A 68 2.05 6.34 8.16
C ALA A 68 2.62 4.99 8.64
N LEU A 69 3.66 4.50 7.95
CA LEU A 69 4.35 3.24 8.27
C LEU A 69 5.27 3.41 9.48
N GLY A 70 5.05 2.59 10.51
CA GLY A 70 5.94 2.43 11.65
C GLY A 70 6.50 1.01 11.81
N PHE A 71 7.53 0.90 12.66
CA PHE A 71 8.07 -0.36 13.17
C PHE A 71 8.16 -0.24 14.69
N SER A 72 7.70 -1.25 15.43
CA SER A 72 7.63 -1.20 16.89
C SER A 72 7.93 -2.56 17.53
N GLY A 73 8.11 -2.57 18.85
CA GLY A 73 8.47 -3.76 19.60
C GLY A 73 9.97 -4.05 19.53
N ASP A 74 10.34 -5.33 19.54
CA ASP A 74 11.74 -5.78 19.61
C ASP A 74 12.46 -5.75 18.25
N VAL A 75 12.48 -4.58 17.61
CA VAL A 75 13.16 -4.36 16.33
C VAL A 75 14.68 -4.62 16.44
N ALA A 76 15.24 -4.45 17.64
CA ALA A 76 16.66 -4.67 17.91
C ALA A 76 17.08 -6.14 17.75
N SER A 77 16.15 -7.10 17.92
CA SER A 77 16.43 -8.54 17.75
C SER A 77 16.31 -9.03 16.31
N TRP A 78 16.05 -8.16 15.34
CA TRP A 78 15.95 -8.56 13.95
C TRP A 78 17.26 -9.13 13.37
N PRO A 79 17.19 -10.30 12.70
CA PRO A 79 18.30 -10.80 11.92
C PRO A 79 18.72 -9.78 10.83
N ALA A 80 20.01 -9.71 10.53
CA ALA A 80 20.54 -8.77 9.54
C ALA A 80 19.85 -8.87 8.17
N ALA A 81 19.41 -10.07 7.76
CA ALA A 81 18.66 -10.27 6.53
C ALA A 81 17.29 -9.57 6.55
N LEU A 82 16.55 -9.68 7.66
CA LEU A 82 15.28 -9.01 7.84
C LEU A 82 15.47 -7.49 7.90
N THR A 83 16.44 -7.00 8.67
CA THR A 83 16.78 -5.57 8.75
C THR A 83 17.11 -4.98 7.37
N ARG A 84 17.86 -5.69 6.53
CA ARG A 84 18.12 -5.26 5.13
C ARG A 84 16.84 -5.24 4.29
N ARG A 85 15.94 -6.21 4.46
CA ARG A 85 14.63 -6.23 3.77
C ARG A 85 13.75 -5.05 4.20
N MET A 86 13.69 -4.75 5.50
CA MET A 86 12.90 -3.66 6.05
C MET A 86 13.46 -2.28 5.68
N ARG A 87 14.79 -2.15 5.60
CA ARG A 87 15.44 -0.97 5.01
C ARG A 87 15.01 -0.75 3.57
N LYS A 88 15.05 -1.78 2.72
CA LYS A 88 14.61 -1.68 1.32
C LYS A 88 13.14 -1.22 1.21
N TRP A 89 12.27 -1.72 2.08
CA TRP A 89 10.87 -1.27 2.11
C TRP A 89 10.72 0.15 2.63
N THR A 90 11.49 0.54 3.63
CA THR A 90 11.52 1.93 4.13
C THR A 90 11.93 2.89 3.01
N ASP A 91 12.94 2.55 2.22
CA ASP A 91 13.39 3.37 1.09
C ASP A 91 12.33 3.43 -0.02
N ARG A 92 11.65 2.31 -0.30
CA ARG A 92 10.53 2.26 -1.24
C ARG A 92 9.36 3.13 -0.77
N TYR A 93 8.97 3.01 0.49
CA TYR A 93 7.90 3.78 1.09
C TYR A 93 8.18 5.28 1.06
N LYS A 94 9.40 5.70 1.40
CA LYS A 94 9.81 7.11 1.33
C LYS A 94 9.67 7.72 -0.07
N ARG A 95 9.81 6.91 -1.13
CA ARG A 95 9.62 7.37 -2.52
C ARG A 95 8.17 7.58 -2.92
N ILE A 96 7.20 7.03 -2.20
CA ILE A 96 5.78 7.10 -2.57
C ILE A 96 4.90 7.75 -1.51
N ARG A 97 5.39 7.94 -0.28
CA ARG A 97 4.56 8.34 0.86
C ARG A 97 3.91 9.72 0.70
N HIS A 98 4.47 10.59 -0.14
CA HIS A 98 3.88 11.89 -0.47
C HIS A 98 2.54 11.74 -1.21
N LEU A 99 2.33 10.63 -1.93
CA LEU A 99 1.06 10.34 -2.58
C LEU A 99 -0.04 10.02 -1.58
N LEU A 100 0.29 9.66 -0.33
CA LEU A 100 -0.73 9.38 0.69
C LEU A 100 -1.49 10.64 1.14
N ASP A 101 -0.99 11.82 0.78
CA ASP A 101 -1.67 13.10 0.95
C ASP A 101 -2.50 13.52 -0.27
N ALA A 102 -2.45 12.74 -1.35
CA ALA A 102 -3.15 13.02 -2.60
C ALA A 102 -4.47 12.24 -2.71
N ASP A 103 -5.06 12.23 -3.90
CA ASP A 103 -6.38 11.66 -4.13
C ASP A 103 -6.40 10.14 -3.95
N PHE A 104 -7.35 9.67 -3.15
CA PHE A 104 -7.61 8.27 -2.91
C PHE A 104 -8.73 7.72 -3.81
N HIS A 105 -8.48 6.57 -4.43
CA HIS A 105 -9.50 5.82 -5.16
C HIS A 105 -9.54 4.35 -4.73
N GLN A 106 -10.74 3.89 -4.38
CA GLN A 106 -11.04 2.47 -4.27
C GLN A 106 -11.17 1.87 -5.69
N LEU A 107 -10.38 0.84 -6.01
CA LEU A 107 -10.38 0.23 -7.36
C LEU A 107 -11.28 -1.00 -7.49
N LEU A 108 -11.53 -1.70 -6.38
CA LEU A 108 -12.39 -2.88 -6.29
C LEU A 108 -13.50 -2.65 -5.26
N PRO A 109 -14.63 -3.38 -5.28
CA PRO A 109 -15.58 -3.36 -4.17
C PRO A 109 -14.87 -3.55 -2.81
N THR A 110 -15.37 -2.89 -1.77
CA THR A 110 -14.80 -3.07 -0.41
C THR A 110 -14.88 -4.55 -0.05
N PRO A 111 -13.77 -5.19 0.36
CA PRO A 111 -13.80 -6.61 0.73
C PRO A 111 -14.72 -6.81 1.93
N THR A 112 -15.58 -7.83 1.87
CA THR A 112 -16.46 -8.23 2.97
C THR A 112 -15.99 -9.53 3.63
N THR A 113 -15.13 -10.28 2.94
CA THR A 113 -14.51 -11.51 3.41
C THR A 113 -13.00 -11.52 3.13
N ASP A 114 -12.30 -12.50 3.70
CA ASP A 114 -10.90 -12.78 3.39
C ASP A 114 -10.71 -13.51 2.04
N ARG A 115 -11.78 -13.76 1.28
CA ARG A 115 -11.69 -14.29 -0.09
C ARG A 115 -11.66 -13.19 -1.15
N ASP A 116 -12.15 -12.00 -0.80
CA ASP A 116 -12.18 -10.86 -1.71
C ASP A 116 -10.78 -10.29 -1.90
N TRP A 117 -10.51 -9.69 -3.06
CA TRP A 117 -9.34 -8.84 -3.23
C TRP A 117 -9.62 -7.44 -2.68
N ASP A 118 -8.56 -6.72 -2.30
CA ASP A 118 -8.65 -5.27 -2.08
C ASP A 118 -7.61 -4.58 -2.95
N ALA A 119 -7.99 -3.45 -3.52
CA ALA A 119 -7.06 -2.61 -4.28
C ALA A 119 -7.45 -1.15 -4.18
N VAL A 120 -6.44 -0.33 -3.92
CA VAL A 120 -6.58 1.12 -3.77
C VAL A 120 -5.49 1.82 -4.55
N GLN A 121 -5.80 3.04 -4.99
CA GLN A 121 -4.88 3.92 -5.70
C GLN A 121 -4.78 5.23 -4.93
N PHE A 122 -3.56 5.74 -4.85
CA PHE A 122 -3.28 7.14 -4.55
C PHE A 122 -2.68 7.78 -5.79
N ILE A 123 -3.13 8.96 -6.19
CA ILE A 123 -2.67 9.65 -7.40
C ILE A 123 -2.54 11.15 -7.14
N ASP A 124 -1.45 11.74 -7.62
CA ASP A 124 -1.24 13.17 -7.50
C ASP A 124 -2.26 13.98 -8.33
N GLU A 125 -2.39 15.26 -8.02
CA GLU A 125 -3.41 16.12 -8.65
C GLU A 125 -3.19 16.26 -10.17
N ARG A 126 -1.95 16.13 -10.61
CA ARG A 126 -1.50 16.30 -12.01
C ARG A 126 -1.59 15.03 -12.85
N ALA A 127 -1.92 13.90 -12.23
CA ALA A 127 -1.86 12.59 -12.86
C ALA A 127 -0.46 12.20 -13.37
N ASP A 128 0.61 12.81 -12.85
CA ASP A 128 1.99 12.49 -13.19
C ASP A 128 2.47 11.26 -12.40
N GLU A 129 1.93 11.01 -11.22
CA GLU A 129 2.43 9.97 -10.33
C GLU A 129 1.31 9.30 -9.51
N SER A 130 1.37 7.97 -9.42
CA SER A 130 0.41 7.18 -8.67
C SER A 130 1.05 5.96 -8.04
N VAL A 131 0.50 5.52 -6.90
CA VAL A 131 0.78 4.22 -6.30
C VAL A 131 -0.51 3.42 -6.18
N VAL A 132 -0.46 2.17 -6.63
CA VAL A 132 -1.53 1.20 -6.48
C VAL A 132 -1.09 0.15 -5.47
N PHE A 133 -1.87 -0.02 -4.40
CA PHE A 133 -1.74 -1.14 -3.47
C PHE A 133 -2.77 -2.19 -3.82
N ALA A 134 -2.34 -3.45 -3.94
CA ALA A 134 -3.21 -4.58 -4.23
C ALA A 134 -2.95 -5.71 -3.24
N PHE A 135 -4.02 -6.34 -2.75
CA PHE A 135 -3.93 -7.36 -1.71
C PHE A 135 -4.73 -8.58 -2.13
N ARG A 136 -4.10 -9.75 -2.06
CA ARG A 136 -4.75 -11.05 -2.17
C ARG A 136 -4.64 -11.78 -0.84
N MET A 137 -5.78 -12.15 -0.29
CA MET A 137 -5.92 -12.90 0.96
C MET A 137 -6.05 -14.41 0.64
N ALA A 138 -7.14 -15.05 1.05
CA ALA A 138 -7.40 -16.48 0.87
C ALA A 138 -8.12 -16.82 -0.45
N GLY A 139 -8.55 -15.81 -1.23
CA GLY A 139 -9.31 -16.02 -2.46
C GLY A 139 -8.57 -16.76 -3.57
N ASP A 140 -9.31 -17.53 -4.38
CA ASP A 140 -8.77 -18.41 -5.42
C ASP A 140 -8.41 -17.67 -6.72
N VAL A 141 -9.01 -16.51 -6.97
CA VAL A 141 -8.70 -15.66 -8.12
C VAL A 141 -7.25 -15.20 -8.04
N LYS A 142 -6.41 -15.67 -8.97
CA LYS A 142 -4.96 -15.46 -8.94
C LYS A 142 -4.51 -14.13 -9.55
N ARG A 143 -5.37 -13.53 -10.39
CA ARG A 143 -5.05 -12.37 -11.22
C ARG A 143 -6.29 -11.50 -11.41
N LEU A 144 -6.11 -10.19 -11.34
CA LEU A 144 -7.11 -9.19 -11.68
C LEU A 144 -6.52 -8.12 -12.60
N ASN A 145 -7.39 -7.43 -13.32
CA ASN A 145 -7.06 -6.20 -14.02
C ASN A 145 -7.65 -5.03 -13.23
N LEU A 146 -6.79 -4.12 -12.78
CA LEU A 146 -7.18 -2.96 -11.99
C LEU A 146 -7.26 -1.74 -12.91
N ALA A 147 -8.47 -1.26 -13.22
CA ALA A 147 -8.63 -0.04 -14.01
C ALA A 147 -8.25 1.18 -13.17
N LEU A 148 -7.23 1.93 -13.61
CA LEU A 148 -6.74 3.11 -12.87
C LEU A 148 -7.71 4.28 -13.05
N ARG A 149 -7.80 5.12 -12.01
CA ARG A 149 -8.62 6.33 -11.96
C ARG A 149 -7.74 7.56 -12.09
N ARG A 150 -8.29 8.61 -12.71
CA ARG A 150 -7.68 9.94 -12.89
C ARG A 150 -6.30 9.97 -13.57
N VAL A 151 -5.85 8.90 -14.23
CA VAL A 151 -4.65 8.94 -15.09
C VAL A 151 -4.96 9.67 -16.39
N ASP A 152 -3.97 10.37 -16.96
CA ASP A 152 -4.09 11.04 -18.26
C ASP A 152 -4.10 10.00 -19.40
N PRO A 153 -5.17 9.89 -20.21
CA PRO A 153 -5.22 8.95 -21.32
C PRO A 153 -4.15 9.17 -22.40
N GLN A 154 -3.62 10.39 -22.54
CA GLN A 154 -2.64 10.75 -23.58
C GLN A 154 -1.19 10.54 -23.13
N ALA A 155 -0.94 10.42 -21.83
CA ALA A 155 0.40 10.21 -21.29
C ALA A 155 0.87 8.75 -21.45
N THR A 156 2.19 8.56 -21.45
CA THR A 156 2.83 7.23 -21.30
C THR A 156 3.39 7.11 -19.90
N TYR A 157 3.10 6.00 -19.23
CA TYR A 157 3.51 5.77 -17.85
C TYR A 157 4.51 4.63 -17.73
N LEU A 158 5.54 4.83 -16.92
CA LEU A 158 6.40 3.77 -16.43
C LEU A 158 5.78 3.12 -15.20
N VAL A 159 5.41 1.85 -15.36
CA VAL A 159 4.80 1.01 -14.33
C VAL A 159 5.85 0.08 -13.72
N ARG A 160 6.04 0.14 -12.40
CA ARG A 160 7.02 -0.65 -11.65
C ARG A 160 6.37 -1.28 -10.42
N ASP A 161 6.41 -2.61 -10.32
CA ASP A 161 6.04 -3.31 -9.09
C ASP A 161 7.20 -3.26 -8.09
N LEU A 162 7.05 -2.43 -7.05
CA LEU A 162 8.04 -2.24 -6.00
C LEU A 162 8.25 -3.48 -5.14
N ALA A 163 7.33 -4.46 -5.14
CA ALA A 163 7.53 -5.73 -4.46
C ALA A 163 8.50 -6.65 -5.20
N THR A 164 8.77 -6.39 -6.48
CA THR A 164 9.64 -7.23 -7.32
C THR A 164 10.92 -6.50 -7.74
N ALA A 165 11.90 -7.26 -8.23
CA ALA A 165 13.09 -6.69 -8.86
C ALA A 165 12.92 -6.51 -10.39
N ARG A 166 11.69 -6.68 -10.92
CA ARG A 166 11.44 -6.60 -12.36
C ARG A 166 11.62 -5.17 -12.85
N ARG A 167 12.13 -5.03 -14.07
CA ARG A 167 12.19 -3.74 -14.75
C ARG A 167 10.78 -3.20 -14.97
N GLY A 168 10.66 -1.87 -14.92
CA GLY A 168 9.40 -1.22 -15.25
C GLY A 168 9.07 -1.37 -16.72
N ARG A 169 7.79 -1.28 -17.05
CA ARG A 169 7.28 -1.28 -18.42
C ARG A 169 6.56 0.03 -18.71
N GLN A 170 6.69 0.52 -19.93
CA GLN A 170 5.91 1.65 -20.40
C GLN A 170 4.52 1.17 -20.83
N VAL A 171 3.48 1.89 -20.42
CA VAL A 171 2.07 1.59 -20.72
C VAL A 171 1.36 2.91 -21.02
N ALA A 172 0.56 2.95 -22.08
CA ALA A 172 -0.24 4.13 -22.40
C ALA A 172 -1.32 4.36 -21.33
N GLY A 173 -1.58 5.61 -20.96
CA GLY A 173 -2.62 5.96 -19.99
C GLY A 173 -4.00 5.44 -20.41
N ALA A 174 -4.35 5.55 -21.69
CA ALA A 174 -5.60 5.00 -22.22
C ALA A 174 -5.73 3.47 -22.05
N GLU A 175 -4.61 2.74 -21.97
CA GLU A 175 -4.59 1.31 -21.67
C GLU A 175 -4.78 1.05 -20.16
N LEU A 176 -4.13 1.84 -19.31
CA LEU A 176 -4.30 1.76 -17.85
C LEU A 176 -5.74 2.04 -17.40
N ILE A 177 -6.49 2.86 -18.15
CA ILE A 177 -7.92 3.10 -17.91
C ILE A 177 -8.77 1.95 -18.43
N ARG A 178 -8.62 1.58 -19.71
CA ARG A 178 -9.53 0.64 -20.39
C ARG A 178 -9.27 -0.82 -20.05
N ARG A 179 -8.01 -1.24 -20.09
CA ARG A 179 -7.60 -2.63 -19.83
C ARG A 179 -7.15 -2.84 -18.39
N GLY A 180 -6.67 -1.79 -17.74
CA GLY A 180 -6.20 -1.84 -16.36
C GLY A 180 -4.81 -2.45 -16.21
N LEU A 181 -4.26 -2.29 -15.02
CA LEU A 181 -3.05 -2.95 -14.58
C LEU A 181 -3.33 -4.41 -14.25
N THR A 182 -2.78 -5.34 -15.02
CA THR A 182 -2.80 -6.76 -14.66
C THR A 182 -1.91 -7.03 -13.45
N VAL A 183 -2.51 -7.43 -12.34
CA VAL A 183 -1.84 -7.81 -11.10
C VAL A 183 -2.06 -9.29 -10.83
N ALA A 184 -0.99 -10.03 -10.58
CA ALA A 184 -1.04 -11.45 -10.21
C ALA A 184 -0.28 -11.66 -8.90
N LEU A 185 -0.97 -12.20 -7.90
CA LEU A 185 -0.46 -12.36 -6.54
C LEU A 185 -0.62 -13.80 -6.08
N LYS A 186 0.29 -14.28 -5.22
CA LYS A 186 0.12 -15.54 -4.49
C LYS A 186 -0.97 -15.35 -3.40
N PRO A 187 -1.59 -16.42 -2.89
CA PRO A 187 -2.40 -16.30 -1.68
C PRO A 187 -1.61 -15.61 -0.56
N HIS A 188 -2.30 -14.81 0.25
CA HIS A 188 -1.70 -14.07 1.37
C HIS A 188 -0.49 -13.22 0.97
N SER A 189 -0.60 -12.48 -0.14
CA SER A 189 0.45 -11.57 -0.61
C SER A 189 -0.10 -10.22 -1.04
N ALA A 190 0.80 -9.25 -1.21
CA ALA A 190 0.46 -7.88 -1.58
C ALA A 190 1.41 -7.37 -2.67
N GLY A 191 0.90 -6.47 -3.50
CA GLY A 191 1.64 -5.70 -4.50
C GLY A 191 1.62 -4.21 -4.17
N CYS A 192 2.69 -3.52 -4.54
CA CYS A 192 2.84 -2.07 -4.41
C CYS A 192 3.39 -1.55 -5.73
N ILE A 193 2.51 -1.04 -6.60
CA ILE A 193 2.84 -0.69 -7.97
C ILE A 193 2.94 0.82 -8.09
N HIS A 194 4.13 1.30 -8.41
CA HIS A 194 4.40 2.71 -8.71
C HIS A 194 4.20 2.96 -10.20
N VAL A 195 3.49 4.03 -10.53
CA VAL A 195 3.12 4.44 -11.89
C VAL A 195 3.52 5.89 -12.04
N SER A 196 4.39 6.20 -13.00
CA SER A 196 4.94 7.56 -13.17
C SER A 196 4.95 7.95 -14.65
N ALA A 197 4.44 9.14 -14.98
CA ALA A 197 4.43 9.66 -16.33
C ALA A 197 5.88 9.79 -16.84
N GLN A 198 6.09 9.46 -18.12
CA GLN A 198 7.33 9.73 -18.82
C GLN A 198 7.19 11.10 -19.47
N ARG A 199 8.09 12.01 -19.11
CA ARG A 199 8.22 13.33 -19.73
C ARG A 199 9.24 13.26 -20.85
#